data_AF-A0A2R2WAN6-F1
#
_entry.id   AF-A0A2R2WAN6-F1
#
_cell.length_a   1.000
_cell.length_b   1.000
_cell.length_c   1.000
_cell.angle_alpha   90.00
_cell.angle_beta   90.00
_cell.angle_gamma   90.00
#
_symmetry.space_group_name_H-M   'P 1'
#
loop_
_entity.id
_entity.type
_entity.pdbx_description
1 polymer ?
#
loop_
_entity_poly.entity_id
_entity_poly.type
_entity_poly.pdbx_seq_one_letter_code
_entity_poly.pdbx_strand_id
1 'polypeptide(L)'
;MDADTVDHDDRGHDARGHDDTPEADERAVLQQRIATSLAASLAETEWAEGDLFWAEIGERIIARLSTLDAAGTPHDHAVPRDIDDLGRALRRAMATPEKGTWFSLSLTLEADGSYTARFNFDRRVYDNPSTPFSAGRLGAVPTDADYTLDLERYPRGARYQPAWLGLPAVQPAPESSVTAPAPAASAAASSAATEVGRGTSGQPLVQPPYDVLEEAWGWPGVFASVSQQITAAVDEREPGEPMTRTQAEQAGRHVLAAVVADVLEPHRLATILTLHAEAVRRRLLPEVPGTSDLDASITLLEARGASSPTLLAVEAGVYGIVGDVVRAELVRRL
;
A
#
# COMPACT_ATOMS: atom_id res chain seq x y z
N MET A 1 -14.48 29.73 73.44
CA MET A 1 -14.42 30.03 71.99
C MET A 1 -12.97 29.85 71.62
N ASP A 2 -12.60 28.63 71.26
CA ASP A 2 -11.29 28.31 70.70
C ASP A 2 -11.53 27.37 69.54
N ALA A 3 -10.91 27.71 68.42
CA ALA A 3 -11.27 27.33 67.07
C ALA A 3 -10.64 26.00 66.64
N ASP A 4 -11.40 25.28 65.82
CA ASP A 4 -10.99 24.17 64.96
C ASP A 4 -9.68 24.44 64.21
N THR A 5 -8.80 23.44 64.19
CA THR A 5 -7.87 23.24 63.06
C THR A 5 -7.66 21.74 62.91
N VAL A 6 -8.43 21.14 62.00
CA VAL A 6 -8.30 19.75 61.57
C VAL A 6 -7.23 19.68 60.49
N ASP A 7 -6.18 18.91 60.79
CA ASP A 7 -5.07 18.61 59.88
C ASP A 7 -5.47 17.42 58.99
N HIS A 8 -5.55 17.65 57.67
CA HIS A 8 -5.82 16.66 56.65
C HIS A 8 -4.94 16.99 55.44
N ASP A 9 -3.68 16.55 55.50
CA ASP A 9 -2.76 16.58 54.35
C ASP A 9 -2.55 15.13 53.88
N ASP A 10 -3.61 14.55 53.32
CA ASP A 10 -3.58 13.30 52.56
C ASP A 10 -3.05 13.60 51.15
N ARG A 11 -1.73 13.75 51.04
CA ARG A 11 -1.03 13.78 49.75
C ARG A 11 -0.73 12.35 49.31
N GLY A 12 -1.76 11.68 48.80
CA GLY A 12 -1.59 10.56 47.87
C GLY A 12 -0.85 11.04 46.62
N HIS A 13 0.47 10.92 46.62
CA HIS A 13 1.28 11.05 45.41
C HIS A 13 0.97 9.84 44.53
N ASP A 14 0.12 10.08 43.53
CA ASP A 14 -0.07 9.21 42.37
C ASP A 14 1.30 8.98 41.70
N ALA A 15 1.99 7.92 42.10
CA ALA A 15 3.07 7.31 41.35
C ALA A 15 2.47 6.64 40.11
N ARG A 16 2.02 7.46 39.14
CA ARG A 16 1.86 7.01 37.76
C ARG A 16 3.26 6.72 37.24
N GLY A 17 3.68 5.48 37.39
CA GLY A 17 4.84 4.92 36.72
C GLY A 17 4.72 5.24 35.24
N HIS A 18 5.57 6.16 34.78
CA HIS A 18 5.88 6.33 33.38
C HIS A 18 6.55 5.02 32.98
N ASP A 19 5.77 4.13 32.37
CA ASP A 19 6.27 2.91 31.74
C ASP A 19 7.01 3.31 30.45
N ASP A 20 8.07 4.10 30.62
CA ASP A 20 9.05 4.40 29.57
C ASP A 20 9.86 3.13 29.36
N THR A 21 9.32 2.24 28.52
CA THR A 21 9.97 0.98 28.19
C THR A 21 11.18 1.30 27.31
N PRO A 22 12.42 1.01 27.74
CA PRO A 22 13.65 1.34 26.99
C PRO A 22 13.70 0.76 25.56
N GLU A 23 12.83 -0.21 25.24
CA GLU A 23 12.67 -0.79 23.91
C GLU A 23 11.98 0.15 22.90
N ALA A 24 11.02 0.98 23.36
CA ALA A 24 10.36 1.97 22.51
C ALA A 24 11.35 3.04 22.04
N ASP A 25 12.27 3.41 22.93
CA ASP A 25 13.35 4.36 22.65
C ASP A 25 14.36 3.77 21.65
N GLU A 26 14.75 2.50 21.80
CA GLU A 26 15.70 1.86 20.87
C GLU A 26 15.15 1.78 19.44
N ARG A 27 13.87 1.41 19.29
CA ARG A 27 13.18 1.40 17.99
C ARG A 27 13.23 2.79 17.33
N ALA A 28 12.82 3.83 18.05
CA ALA A 28 12.76 5.19 17.51
C ALA A 28 14.16 5.67 17.10
N VAL A 29 15.18 5.41 17.92
CA VAL A 29 16.58 5.74 17.62
C VAL A 29 17.07 5.04 16.34
N LEU A 30 16.76 3.76 16.15
CA LEU A 30 17.16 3.01 14.96
C LEU A 30 16.45 3.51 13.70
N GLN A 31 15.16 3.82 13.78
CA GLN A 31 14.42 4.42 12.65
C GLN A 31 15.00 5.79 12.27
N GLN A 32 15.29 6.65 13.26
CA GLN A 32 15.90 7.95 13.02
C GLN A 32 17.28 7.82 12.36
N ARG A 33 18.10 6.82 12.76
CA ARG A 33 19.40 6.57 12.14
C ARG A 33 19.28 6.13 10.69
N ILE A 34 18.29 5.30 10.36
CA ILE A 34 17.99 4.93 8.97
C ILE A 34 17.63 6.18 8.17
N ALA A 35 16.65 6.97 8.64
CA ALA A 35 16.23 8.21 7.98
C ALA A 35 17.39 9.19 7.77
N THR A 36 18.23 9.35 8.79
CA THR A 36 19.41 10.24 8.73
C THR A 36 20.45 9.75 7.72
N SER A 37 20.71 8.43 7.64
CA SER A 37 21.63 7.86 6.64
C SER A 37 21.10 8.06 5.22
N LEU A 38 19.80 7.85 5.00
CA LEU A 38 19.16 8.12 3.72
C LEU A 38 19.28 9.61 3.33
N ALA A 39 18.89 10.52 4.22
CA ALA A 39 18.99 11.97 3.98
C ALA A 39 20.42 12.39 3.61
N ALA A 40 21.42 11.89 4.35
CA ALA A 40 22.82 12.19 4.06
C ALA A 40 23.26 11.67 2.69
N SER A 41 22.76 10.51 2.25
CA SER A 41 23.08 9.95 0.93
C SER A 41 22.45 10.72 -0.24
N LEU A 42 21.37 11.45 0.03
CA LEU A 42 20.61 12.23 -0.95
C LEU A 42 20.91 13.73 -0.90
N ALA A 43 21.90 14.17 -0.11
CA ALA A 43 22.16 15.59 0.17
C ALA A 43 22.50 16.43 -1.08
N GLU A 44 23.05 15.79 -2.13
CA GLU A 44 23.41 16.44 -3.40
C GLU A 44 22.37 16.24 -4.52
N THR A 45 21.20 15.68 -4.17
CA THR A 45 20.10 15.42 -5.11
C THR A 45 18.96 16.38 -4.81
N GLU A 46 18.31 16.92 -5.83
CA GLU A 46 17.02 17.59 -5.66
C GLU A 46 15.90 16.55 -5.67
N TRP A 47 15.23 16.38 -4.54
CA TRP A 47 14.12 15.45 -4.36
C TRP A 47 13.05 16.05 -3.45
N ALA A 48 11.80 15.66 -3.67
CA ALA A 48 10.67 16.01 -2.82
C ALA A 48 10.43 14.93 -1.75
N GLU A 49 10.53 13.66 -2.16
CA GLU A 49 10.26 12.48 -1.33
C GLU A 49 11.30 11.38 -1.63
N GLY A 50 11.71 10.64 -0.61
CA GLY A 50 12.59 9.49 -0.71
C GLY A 50 11.96 8.24 -0.10
N ASP A 51 11.91 7.16 -0.87
CA ASP A 51 11.36 5.87 -0.45
C ASP A 51 12.46 4.82 -0.31
N LEU A 52 12.62 4.30 0.91
CA LEU A 52 13.37 3.10 1.19
C LEU A 52 12.42 1.91 1.31
N PHE A 53 12.64 0.90 0.47
CA PHE A 53 12.17 -0.46 0.73
C PHE A 53 13.34 -1.31 1.21
N TRP A 54 13.17 -2.01 2.34
CA TRP A 54 14.16 -2.95 2.85
C TRP A 54 13.49 -4.22 3.37
N ALA A 55 14.02 -5.38 3.02
CA ALA A 55 13.55 -6.68 3.49
C ALA A 55 14.72 -7.62 3.75
N GLU A 56 14.63 -8.37 4.84
CA GLU A 56 15.50 -9.50 5.12
C GLU A 56 14.64 -10.71 5.45
N ILE A 57 14.77 -11.78 4.67
CA ILE A 57 13.97 -12.99 4.84
C ILE A 57 14.95 -14.16 4.67
N GLY A 58 15.20 -14.89 5.76
CA GLY A 58 16.21 -15.94 5.80
C GLY A 58 17.62 -15.36 5.62
N GLU A 59 18.28 -15.74 4.52
CA GLU A 59 19.61 -15.22 4.15
C GLU A 59 19.54 -14.14 3.07
N ARG A 60 18.33 -13.82 2.57
CA ARG A 60 18.13 -12.90 1.47
C ARG A 60 17.87 -11.50 1.98
N ILE A 61 18.64 -10.54 1.49
CA ILE A 61 18.40 -9.11 1.70
C ILE A 61 18.03 -8.47 0.38
N ILE A 62 17.01 -7.64 0.44
CA ILE A 62 16.54 -6.79 -0.64
C ILE A 62 16.49 -5.37 -0.10
N ALA A 63 17.10 -4.44 -0.81
CA ALA A 63 17.00 -3.03 -0.48
C ALA A 63 16.89 -2.20 -1.77
N ARG A 64 16.05 -1.17 -1.75
CA ARG A 64 15.93 -0.18 -2.82
C ARG A 64 15.70 1.19 -2.22
N LEU A 65 16.37 2.19 -2.77
CA LEU A 65 16.12 3.58 -2.51
C LEU A 65 15.69 4.24 -3.81
N SER A 66 14.55 4.92 -3.81
CA SER A 66 14.11 5.77 -4.90
C SER A 66 13.69 7.13 -4.37
N THR A 67 13.72 8.16 -5.21
CA THR A 67 13.17 9.48 -4.88
C THR A 67 12.18 9.93 -5.93
N LEU A 68 11.26 10.81 -5.56
CA LEU A 68 10.47 11.61 -6.49
C LEU A 68 11.07 13.01 -6.57
N ASP A 69 11.27 13.53 -7.78
CA ASP A 69 11.57 14.96 -7.96
C ASP A 69 10.30 15.83 -7.84
N ALA A 70 10.46 17.16 -7.93
CA ALA A 70 9.33 18.09 -7.85
C ALA A 70 8.28 17.91 -8.97
N ALA A 71 8.64 17.22 -10.07
CA ALA A 71 7.72 16.87 -11.15
C ALA A 71 7.06 15.50 -10.94
N GLY A 72 7.34 14.82 -9.83
CA GLY A 72 6.84 13.48 -9.52
C GLY A 72 7.54 12.37 -10.32
N THR A 73 8.70 12.64 -10.92
CA THR A 73 9.45 11.64 -11.67
C THR A 73 10.28 10.79 -10.71
N PRO A 74 10.20 9.44 -10.79
CA PRO A 74 11.00 8.57 -9.94
C PRO A 74 12.44 8.44 -10.41
N HIS A 75 13.37 8.46 -9.46
CA HIS A 75 14.81 8.25 -9.66
C HIS A 75 15.32 7.18 -8.71
N ASP A 76 16.11 6.21 -9.20
CA ASP A 76 16.71 5.17 -8.37
C ASP A 76 18.09 5.57 -7.86
N HIS A 77 18.37 5.20 -6.60
CA HIS A 77 19.63 5.50 -5.93
C HIS A 77 20.29 4.25 -5.37
N ALA A 78 21.59 4.35 -5.12
CA ALA A 78 22.30 3.34 -4.36
C ALA A 78 21.86 3.41 -2.90
N VAL A 79 21.51 2.26 -2.30
CA VAL A 79 21.20 2.19 -0.88
C VAL A 79 22.48 2.39 -0.05
N PRO A 80 22.46 3.24 0.99
CA PRO A 80 23.62 3.42 1.87
C PRO A 80 24.05 2.12 2.53
N ARG A 81 25.37 1.94 2.67
CA ARG A 81 25.96 0.65 3.09
C ARG A 81 25.59 0.21 4.51
N ASP A 82 25.25 1.16 5.37
CA ASP A 82 24.90 0.91 6.77
C ASP A 82 23.43 0.53 6.97
N ILE A 83 22.59 0.67 5.94
CA ILE A 83 21.14 0.36 6.02
C ILE A 83 20.89 -1.10 6.38
N ASP A 84 21.70 -2.04 5.89
CA ASP A 84 21.53 -3.47 6.21
C ASP A 84 21.77 -3.76 7.69
N ASP A 85 22.80 -3.14 8.28
CA ASP A 85 23.11 -3.33 9.69
C ASP A 85 22.10 -2.64 10.60
N LEU A 86 21.63 -1.45 10.20
CA LEU A 86 20.54 -0.74 10.89
C LEU A 86 19.21 -1.50 10.80
N GLY A 87 18.87 -2.03 9.62
CA GLY A 87 17.68 -2.85 9.39
C GLY A 87 17.68 -4.11 10.24
N ARG A 88 18.81 -4.83 10.28
CA ARG A 88 19.00 -5.99 11.18
C ARG A 88 18.86 -5.62 12.66
N ALA A 89 19.46 -4.50 13.08
CA ALA A 89 19.33 -4.03 14.45
C ALA A 89 17.86 -3.71 14.79
N LEU A 90 17.15 -3.04 13.89
CA LEU A 90 15.74 -2.71 14.06
C LEU A 90 14.84 -3.96 14.10
N ARG A 91 15.12 -4.98 13.28
CA ARG A 91 14.43 -6.28 13.38
C ARG A 91 14.61 -6.91 14.75
N ARG A 92 15.85 -6.94 15.27
CA ARG A 92 16.12 -7.51 16.60
C ARG A 92 15.41 -6.73 17.70
N ALA A 93 15.47 -5.41 17.67
CA ALA A 93 14.83 -4.55 18.66
C ALA A 93 13.29 -4.65 18.64
N MET A 94 12.69 -4.93 17.47
CA MET A 94 11.24 -5.09 17.32
C MET A 94 10.75 -6.54 17.43
N ALA A 95 11.66 -7.51 17.60
CA ALA A 95 11.29 -8.91 17.70
C ALA A 95 10.67 -9.19 19.07
N THR A 96 9.48 -9.80 19.08
CA THR A 96 8.86 -10.29 20.33
C THR A 96 8.77 -11.81 20.33
N PRO A 97 8.81 -12.47 21.50
CA PRO A 97 8.71 -13.94 21.57
C PRO A 97 7.44 -14.51 20.93
N GLU A 98 6.37 -13.71 20.90
CA GLU A 98 5.07 -14.17 20.42
C GLU A 98 4.83 -13.86 18.93
N LYS A 99 5.23 -12.66 18.46
CA LYS A 99 4.97 -12.21 17.09
C LYS A 99 6.17 -12.35 16.15
N GLY A 100 7.34 -12.70 16.66
CA GLY A 100 8.60 -12.61 15.93
C GLY A 100 8.89 -11.17 15.52
N THR A 101 9.47 -10.98 14.33
CA THR A 101 9.74 -9.67 13.71
C THR A 101 9.00 -9.53 12.38
N TRP A 102 8.95 -8.32 11.84
CA TRP A 102 8.44 -7.99 10.50
C TRP A 102 9.32 -8.55 9.37
N PHE A 103 8.78 -8.76 8.16
CA PHE A 103 9.50 -9.22 6.97
C PHE A 103 10.13 -8.10 6.15
N SER A 104 9.42 -6.99 5.96
CA SER A 104 9.92 -5.81 5.26
C SER A 104 9.55 -4.50 5.94
N LEU A 105 10.33 -3.46 5.65
CA LEU A 105 10.19 -2.08 6.03
C LEU A 105 10.00 -1.24 4.75
N SER A 106 9.01 -0.36 4.77
CA SER A 106 8.90 0.77 3.85
C SER A 106 9.04 2.04 4.66
N LEU A 107 10.02 2.88 4.34
CA LEU A 107 10.24 4.17 4.97
C LEU A 107 10.17 5.26 3.91
N THR A 108 9.24 6.19 4.10
CA THR A 108 9.11 7.39 3.28
C THR A 108 9.70 8.56 4.06
N LEU A 109 10.67 9.23 3.46
CA LEU A 109 11.44 10.35 3.98
C LEU A 109 11.06 11.61 3.18
N GLU A 110 10.76 12.68 3.89
CA GLU A 110 10.45 13.98 3.33
C GLU A 110 11.68 14.88 3.34
N ALA A 111 11.72 15.88 2.44
CA ALA A 111 12.86 16.80 2.31
C ALA A 111 13.17 17.60 3.59
N ASP A 112 12.18 17.77 4.48
CA ASP A 112 12.36 18.42 5.79
C ASP A 112 12.94 17.50 6.87
N GLY A 113 13.20 16.23 6.53
CA GLY A 113 13.74 15.20 7.42
C GLY A 113 12.68 14.46 8.22
N SER A 114 11.40 14.82 8.11
CA SER A 114 10.31 14.00 8.66
C SER A 114 10.20 12.68 7.89
N TYR A 115 9.75 11.63 8.57
CA TYR A 115 9.62 10.32 7.94
C TYR A 115 8.48 9.52 8.54
N THR A 116 7.97 8.59 7.73
CA THR A 116 7.04 7.55 8.18
C THR A 116 7.64 6.18 7.89
N ALA A 117 7.43 5.22 8.79
CA ALA A 117 7.95 3.86 8.65
C ALA A 117 6.81 2.85 8.83
N ARG A 118 6.66 1.95 7.86
CA ARG A 118 5.69 0.87 7.84
C ARG A 118 6.36 -0.47 7.82
N PHE A 119 5.79 -1.41 8.55
CA PHE A 119 6.33 -2.75 8.69
C PHE A 119 5.33 -3.76 8.16
N ASN A 120 5.81 -4.65 7.31
CA ASN A 120 5.03 -5.76 6.80
C ASN A 120 5.34 -7.00 7.62
N PHE A 121 4.40 -7.44 8.45
CA PHE A 121 4.56 -8.67 9.24
C PHE A 121 4.04 -9.90 8.52
N ASP A 122 3.15 -9.74 7.56
CA ASP A 122 2.30 -10.84 7.13
C ASP A 122 2.42 -11.14 5.64
N ARG A 123 2.69 -10.16 4.77
CA ARG A 123 2.62 -10.35 3.33
C ARG A 123 3.91 -10.94 2.77
N ARG A 124 3.81 -11.80 1.75
CA ARG A 124 4.97 -12.19 0.96
C ARG A 124 5.53 -10.98 0.21
N VAL A 125 6.83 -10.79 0.34
CA VAL A 125 7.60 -9.81 -0.44
C VAL A 125 7.72 -10.30 -1.89
N TYR A 126 7.28 -9.47 -2.85
CA TYR A 126 7.25 -9.74 -4.31
C TYR A 126 6.34 -10.88 -4.82
N ASP A 127 5.38 -11.35 -4.02
CA ASP A 127 4.37 -12.33 -4.48
C ASP A 127 3.41 -11.73 -5.54
N ASN A 128 3.29 -10.40 -5.55
CA ASN A 128 2.51 -9.75 -6.59
C ASN A 128 3.39 -9.34 -7.79
N PRO A 129 3.16 -9.86 -9.02
CA PRO A 129 3.84 -9.42 -10.24
C PRO A 129 3.62 -7.92 -10.55
N SER A 130 2.63 -7.32 -9.90
CA SER A 130 2.21 -5.94 -10.04
C SER A 130 2.66 -5.08 -8.81
N THR A 131 3.66 -5.55 -8.06
CA THR A 131 4.40 -4.64 -7.16
C THR A 131 5.24 -3.66 -8.00
N PRO A 132 5.24 -2.34 -7.73
CA PRO A 132 6.07 -1.37 -8.48
C PRO A 132 7.57 -1.69 -8.36
N PHE A 133 7.90 -2.59 -7.43
CA PHE A 133 9.24 -3.07 -7.19
C PHE A 133 9.49 -4.32 -8.06
N SER A 134 10.27 -4.18 -9.13
CA SER A 134 10.92 -5.34 -9.76
C SER A 134 11.86 -5.99 -8.73
N ALA A 135 11.97 -7.33 -8.71
CA ALA A 135 12.96 -8.07 -7.90
C ALA A 135 14.39 -7.86 -8.41
N GLY A 136 14.80 -6.61 -8.65
CA GLY A 136 16.10 -6.21 -9.18
C GLY A 136 16.56 -7.00 -10.42
N ARG A 137 17.83 -6.81 -10.78
CA ARG A 137 18.44 -7.40 -11.99
C ARG A 137 18.56 -8.92 -11.99
N LEU A 138 18.32 -9.58 -10.85
CA LEU A 138 18.47 -11.03 -10.68
C LEU A 138 17.16 -11.77 -10.44
N GLY A 139 16.01 -11.08 -10.34
CA GLY A 139 14.70 -11.72 -10.20
C GLY A 139 14.54 -12.55 -8.92
N ALA A 140 15.42 -12.39 -7.94
CA ALA A 140 15.53 -13.32 -6.82
C ALA A 140 14.55 -12.93 -5.71
N VAL A 141 13.32 -13.44 -5.83
CA VAL A 141 12.24 -13.32 -4.84
C VAL A 141 12.49 -14.28 -3.66
N PRO A 142 12.15 -13.91 -2.42
CA PRO A 142 12.20 -14.84 -1.29
C PRO A 142 11.34 -16.08 -1.51
N THR A 143 11.90 -17.25 -1.26
CA THR A 143 11.25 -18.56 -1.35
C THR A 143 10.64 -18.97 -0.01
N ASP A 144 9.80 -20.01 0.00
CA ASP A 144 9.23 -20.57 1.24
C ASP A 144 10.30 -21.04 2.22
N ALA A 145 11.43 -21.53 1.69
CA ALA A 145 12.59 -21.89 2.49
C ALA A 145 13.21 -20.67 3.19
N ASP A 146 13.28 -19.52 2.50
CA ASP A 146 13.77 -18.27 3.09
C ASP A 146 12.88 -17.83 4.26
N TYR A 147 11.55 -17.93 4.12
CA TYR A 147 10.62 -17.61 5.22
C TYR A 147 10.68 -18.62 6.36
N THR A 148 10.91 -19.90 6.07
CA THR A 148 11.11 -20.92 7.10
C THR A 148 12.35 -20.60 7.94
N LEU A 149 13.47 -20.26 7.30
CA LEU A 149 14.69 -19.82 7.99
C LEU A 149 14.47 -18.52 8.80
N ASP A 150 13.66 -17.59 8.29
CA ASP A 150 13.31 -16.38 9.04
C ASP A 150 12.51 -16.70 10.32
N LEU A 151 11.56 -17.64 10.26
CA LEU A 151 10.81 -18.10 11.43
C LEU A 151 11.66 -18.87 12.43
N GLU A 152 12.67 -19.62 11.98
CA GLU A 152 13.63 -20.26 12.89
C GLU A 152 14.43 -19.21 13.67
N ARG A 153 14.80 -18.11 13.01
CA ARG A 153 15.53 -16.99 13.63
C ARG A 153 14.64 -16.13 14.52
N TYR A 154 13.40 -15.87 14.11
CA TYR A 154 12.43 -15.04 14.80
C TYR A 154 11.09 -15.80 14.96
N PRO A 155 11.00 -16.70 15.95
CA PRO A 155 9.82 -17.55 16.13
C PRO A 155 8.53 -16.76 16.30
N ARG A 156 7.44 -17.32 15.76
CA ARG A 156 6.09 -16.77 15.86
C ARG A 156 5.12 -17.79 16.39
N GLY A 157 4.26 -17.35 17.31
CA GLY A 157 3.10 -18.13 17.74
C GLY A 157 2.13 -18.37 16.58
N ALA A 158 1.38 -19.48 16.64
CA ALA A 158 0.53 -19.94 15.55
C ALA A 158 -0.43 -18.86 15.00
N ARG A 159 -0.95 -17.98 15.87
CA ARG A 159 -1.86 -16.90 15.47
C ARG A 159 -1.21 -15.72 14.73
N TYR A 160 0.12 -15.67 14.70
CA TYR A 160 0.92 -14.64 14.01
C TYR A 160 1.73 -15.21 12.84
N GLN A 161 1.53 -16.50 12.54
CA GLN A 161 2.07 -17.09 11.33
C GLN A 161 1.14 -16.75 10.16
N PRO A 162 1.69 -16.24 9.04
CA PRO A 162 0.87 -15.95 7.88
C PRO A 162 0.20 -17.19 7.33
N ALA A 163 -1.07 -17.07 6.91
CA ALA A 163 -1.86 -18.22 6.42
C ALA A 163 -1.28 -18.88 5.15
N TRP A 164 -0.53 -18.11 4.35
CA TRP A 164 0.13 -18.63 3.14
C TRP A 164 1.41 -19.42 3.43
N LEU A 165 1.96 -19.34 4.65
CA LEU A 165 3.22 -19.96 5.01
C LEU A 165 2.97 -21.42 5.42
N GLY A 166 3.36 -22.37 4.57
CA GLY A 166 3.07 -23.80 4.73
C GLY A 166 2.09 -24.35 3.69
N LEU A 167 1.47 -23.49 2.89
CA LEU A 167 0.81 -23.90 1.64
C LEU A 167 1.89 -24.06 0.55
N PRO A 168 1.79 -25.08 -0.32
CA PRO A 168 2.72 -25.21 -1.43
C PRO A 168 2.61 -23.97 -2.33
N ALA A 169 3.74 -23.30 -2.59
CA ALA A 169 3.80 -22.19 -3.53
C ALA A 169 3.12 -22.57 -4.85
N VAL A 170 2.11 -21.79 -5.25
CA VAL A 170 1.50 -21.93 -6.58
C VAL A 170 2.55 -21.50 -7.59
N GLN A 171 3.27 -22.47 -8.17
CA GLN A 171 4.19 -22.18 -9.26
C GLN A 171 3.37 -21.61 -10.42
N PRO A 172 3.76 -20.46 -11.00
CA PRO A 172 3.16 -20.01 -12.25
C PRO A 172 3.38 -21.12 -13.28
N ALA A 173 2.28 -21.59 -13.88
CA ALA A 173 2.34 -22.61 -14.91
C ALA A 173 3.31 -22.15 -16.01
N PRO A 174 4.15 -23.04 -16.58
CA PRO A 174 4.99 -22.67 -17.70
C PRO A 174 4.10 -22.13 -18.81
N GLU A 175 4.32 -20.86 -19.16
CA GLU A 175 3.62 -20.16 -20.22
C GLU A 175 3.65 -21.04 -21.48
N SER A 176 2.51 -21.68 -21.75
CA SER A 176 2.34 -22.41 -22.98
C SER A 176 2.31 -21.38 -24.09
N SER A 177 3.32 -21.44 -24.95
CA SER A 177 3.51 -20.62 -26.14
C SER A 177 2.19 -20.44 -26.90
N VAL A 178 1.51 -19.31 -26.69
CA VAL A 178 0.38 -18.92 -27.53
C VAL A 178 0.95 -18.26 -28.77
N THR A 179 1.00 -19.04 -29.84
CA THR A 179 1.22 -18.57 -31.21
C THR A 179 0.16 -17.52 -31.56
N ALA A 180 0.59 -16.28 -31.76
CA ALA A 180 -0.25 -15.17 -32.20
C ALA A 180 -0.84 -15.43 -33.61
N PRO A 181 -2.16 -15.23 -33.82
CA PRO A 181 -2.71 -15.05 -35.16
C PRO A 181 -2.67 -13.58 -35.58
N ALA A 182 -2.27 -13.36 -36.84
CA ALA A 182 -2.15 -12.07 -37.51
C ALA A 182 -3.50 -11.33 -37.70
N PRO A 183 -3.50 -9.99 -37.85
CA PRO A 183 -4.71 -9.18 -37.87
C PRO A 183 -5.32 -9.12 -39.28
N ALA A 184 -6.64 -9.25 -39.36
CA ALA A 184 -7.42 -8.90 -40.54
C ALA A 184 -8.14 -7.57 -40.30
N ALA A 185 -7.85 -6.60 -41.18
CA ALA A 185 -8.52 -5.32 -41.29
C ALA A 185 -9.93 -5.48 -41.89
N SER A 186 -10.90 -4.69 -41.42
CA SER A 186 -11.94 -4.15 -42.29
C SER A 186 -12.61 -2.91 -41.69
N ALA A 187 -12.65 -1.86 -42.50
CA ALA A 187 -13.29 -0.59 -42.26
C ALA A 187 -14.76 -0.61 -42.70
N ALA A 188 -15.60 0.23 -42.08
CA ALA A 188 -16.49 1.19 -42.76
C ALA A 188 -17.45 1.86 -41.76
N ALA A 189 -17.70 3.14 -42.03
CA ALA A 189 -18.43 4.11 -41.24
C ALA A 189 -19.94 4.17 -41.56
N SER A 190 -20.76 4.68 -40.63
CA SER A 190 -21.52 5.94 -40.78
C SER A 190 -22.73 6.08 -39.83
N SER A 191 -22.73 7.21 -39.13
CA SER A 191 -23.81 8.21 -38.98
C SER A 191 -25.15 7.92 -38.28
N ALA A 192 -25.38 8.73 -37.23
CA ALA A 192 -26.48 9.71 -37.05
C ALA A 192 -27.53 9.47 -35.94
N ALA A 193 -27.45 10.40 -34.97
CA ALA A 193 -28.52 11.25 -34.42
C ALA A 193 -29.66 10.67 -33.56
N THR A 194 -29.61 11.06 -32.28
CA THR A 194 -30.67 11.65 -31.44
C THR A 194 -32.05 11.00 -31.42
N GLU A 195 -32.36 10.35 -30.29
CA GLU A 195 -33.72 10.37 -29.76
C GLU A 195 -33.71 10.36 -28.22
N VAL A 196 -34.39 11.36 -27.65
CA VAL A 196 -34.58 11.59 -26.22
C VAL A 196 -35.69 10.66 -25.73
N GLY A 197 -35.35 9.69 -24.87
CA GLY A 197 -36.31 8.77 -24.28
C GLY A 197 -36.00 8.47 -22.82
N ARG A 198 -36.76 9.07 -21.90
CA ARG A 198 -36.85 8.67 -20.49
C ARG A 198 -37.33 7.21 -20.42
N GLY A 199 -36.52 6.33 -19.83
CA GLY A 199 -36.90 4.95 -19.55
C GLY A 199 -35.84 4.21 -18.75
N THR A 200 -36.01 4.19 -17.43
CA THR A 200 -35.31 3.30 -16.48
C THR A 200 -35.48 1.84 -16.87
N SER A 201 -34.39 1.14 -17.17
CA SER A 201 -34.21 -0.32 -16.99
C SER A 201 -32.74 -0.65 -17.20
N GLY A 202 -32.15 -1.39 -16.24
CA GLY A 202 -30.71 -1.61 -16.12
C GLY A 202 -30.03 -2.06 -17.40
N GLN A 203 -29.16 -1.20 -17.94
CA GLN A 203 -28.07 -1.70 -18.77
C GLN A 203 -27.13 -2.51 -17.88
N PRO A 204 -26.60 -3.66 -18.36
CA PRO A 204 -25.45 -4.27 -17.73
C PRO A 204 -24.36 -3.20 -17.71
N LEU A 205 -23.83 -2.89 -16.52
CA LEU A 205 -22.59 -2.14 -16.39
C LEU A 205 -21.59 -2.87 -17.28
N VAL A 206 -21.27 -2.28 -18.43
CA VAL A 206 -20.15 -2.73 -19.26
C VAL A 206 -18.96 -2.66 -18.31
N GLN A 207 -18.50 -3.83 -17.83
CA GLN A 207 -17.30 -3.89 -17.01
C GLN A 207 -16.20 -3.26 -17.86
N PRO A 208 -15.68 -2.08 -17.48
CA PRO A 208 -14.57 -1.52 -18.21
C PRO A 208 -13.42 -2.52 -18.03
N PRO A 209 -12.73 -2.90 -19.11
CA PRO A 209 -11.62 -3.81 -18.98
C PRO A 209 -10.49 -3.01 -18.31
N TYR A 210 -10.34 -3.20 -17.00
CA TYR A 210 -9.28 -2.58 -16.19
C TYR A 210 -7.94 -3.30 -16.33
N ASP A 211 -7.90 -4.36 -17.14
CA ASP A 211 -6.69 -5.06 -17.58
C ASP A 211 -5.66 -4.08 -18.18
N VAL A 212 -6.10 -3.04 -18.90
CA VAL A 212 -5.21 -2.01 -19.44
C VAL A 212 -4.42 -1.24 -18.38
N LEU A 213 -4.87 -1.27 -17.10
CA LEU A 213 -4.19 -0.64 -15.97
C LEU A 213 -3.20 -1.58 -15.26
N GLU A 214 -3.16 -2.88 -15.58
CA GLU A 214 -2.25 -3.85 -14.94
C GLU A 214 -0.76 -3.56 -15.21
N GLU A 215 -0.46 -2.77 -16.24
CA GLU A 215 0.90 -2.31 -16.55
C GLU A 215 1.08 -0.80 -16.31
N ALA A 216 0.02 -0.10 -15.87
CA ALA A 216 0.09 1.33 -15.60
C ALA A 216 0.86 1.59 -14.30
N TRP A 217 1.49 2.76 -14.18
CA TRP A 217 2.15 3.12 -12.93
C TRP A 217 1.15 3.14 -11.76
N GLY A 218 1.52 2.54 -10.61
CA GLY A 218 0.77 2.56 -9.35
C GLY A 218 -0.46 1.63 -9.27
N TRP A 219 -1.26 1.52 -10.33
CA TRP A 219 -2.47 0.66 -10.40
C TRP A 219 -2.25 -0.82 -10.03
N PRO A 220 -1.17 -1.46 -10.48
CA PRO A 220 -0.63 -2.72 -9.97
C PRO A 220 -0.73 -2.89 -8.44
N GLY A 221 -0.23 -1.91 -7.69
CA GLY A 221 -0.27 -1.92 -6.22
C GLY A 221 -1.69 -1.77 -5.66
N VAL A 222 -2.54 -1.00 -6.33
CA VAL A 222 -3.96 -0.86 -5.98
C VAL A 222 -4.70 -2.19 -6.15
N PHE A 223 -4.49 -2.91 -7.26
CA PHE A 223 -5.11 -4.21 -7.52
C PHE A 223 -4.65 -5.29 -6.53
N ALA A 224 -3.37 -5.22 -6.14
CA ALA A 224 -2.81 -6.03 -5.05
C ALA A 224 -3.62 -5.87 -3.77
N SER A 225 -3.78 -4.61 -3.36
CA SER A 225 -4.44 -4.26 -2.11
C SER A 225 -5.90 -4.67 -2.14
N VAL A 226 -6.60 -4.44 -3.26
CA VAL A 226 -7.98 -4.92 -3.46
C VAL A 226 -8.08 -6.44 -3.28
N SER A 227 -7.23 -7.20 -3.97
CA SER A 227 -7.25 -8.67 -3.90
C SER A 227 -7.01 -9.17 -2.47
N GLN A 228 -6.01 -8.59 -1.80
CA GLN A 228 -5.66 -8.93 -0.42
C GLN A 228 -6.81 -8.63 0.55
N GLN A 229 -7.38 -7.43 0.48
CA GLN A 229 -8.46 -7.00 1.36
C GLN A 229 -9.73 -7.81 1.12
N ILE A 230 -9.98 -8.26 -0.11
CA ILE A 230 -11.07 -9.21 -0.41
C ILE A 230 -10.81 -10.58 0.21
N THR A 231 -9.60 -11.13 0.09
CA THR A 231 -9.25 -12.39 0.73
C THR A 231 -9.46 -12.32 2.24
N ALA A 232 -8.97 -11.27 2.89
CA ALA A 232 -9.18 -11.06 4.33
C ALA A 232 -10.67 -11.00 4.69
N ALA A 233 -11.48 -10.24 3.94
CA ALA A 233 -12.92 -10.11 4.19
C ALA A 233 -13.70 -11.41 3.95
N VAL A 234 -13.22 -12.29 3.08
CA VAL A 234 -13.84 -13.61 2.81
C VAL A 234 -13.41 -14.63 3.85
N ASP A 235 -12.13 -14.66 4.24
CA ASP A 235 -11.58 -15.63 5.20
C ASP A 235 -12.10 -15.45 6.63
N GLU A 236 -12.54 -14.24 7.00
CA GLU A 236 -13.21 -13.98 8.28
C GLU A 236 -14.59 -14.65 8.40
N ARG A 237 -15.13 -15.20 7.31
CA ARG A 237 -16.45 -15.86 7.29
C ARG A 237 -16.35 -17.34 7.62
N GLU A 238 -17.44 -17.89 8.16
CA GLU A 238 -17.56 -19.34 8.31
C GLU A 238 -17.54 -20.03 6.94
N PRO A 239 -16.67 -21.04 6.75
CA PRO A 239 -16.54 -21.73 5.48
C PRO A 239 -17.84 -22.45 5.10
N GLY A 240 -18.33 -22.20 3.88
CA GLY A 240 -19.48 -22.88 3.30
C GLY A 240 -20.80 -22.11 3.30
N GLU A 241 -20.88 -20.94 3.94
CA GLU A 241 -22.07 -20.08 3.85
C GLU A 241 -21.98 -19.12 2.65
N PRO A 242 -22.90 -19.18 1.67
CA PRO A 242 -22.87 -18.28 0.53
C PRO A 242 -23.07 -16.83 0.97
N MET A 243 -22.36 -15.90 0.32
CA MET A 243 -22.48 -14.48 0.62
C MET A 243 -23.79 -13.93 0.07
N THR A 244 -24.63 -13.40 0.97
CA THR A 244 -25.80 -12.64 0.53
C THR A 244 -25.36 -11.37 -0.20
N ARG A 245 -26.20 -10.85 -1.11
CA ARG A 245 -25.92 -9.60 -1.82
C ARG A 245 -25.57 -8.44 -0.87
N THR A 246 -26.32 -8.30 0.23
CA THR A 246 -26.07 -7.25 1.23
C THR A 246 -24.71 -7.40 1.90
N GLN A 247 -24.29 -8.64 2.20
CA GLN A 247 -22.95 -8.91 2.74
C GLN A 247 -21.86 -8.58 1.72
N ALA A 248 -22.06 -8.88 0.43
CA ALA A 248 -21.11 -8.53 -0.63
C ALA A 248 -20.97 -7.02 -0.79
N GLU A 249 -22.09 -6.28 -0.76
CA GLU A 249 -22.08 -4.81 -0.80
C GLU A 249 -21.39 -4.20 0.43
N GLN A 250 -21.55 -4.80 1.62
CA GLN A 250 -20.86 -4.37 2.82
C GLN A 250 -19.35 -4.68 2.77
N ALA A 251 -18.96 -5.88 2.36
CA ALA A 251 -17.57 -6.27 2.15
C ALA A 251 -16.90 -5.34 1.14
N GLY A 252 -17.55 -5.03 0.01
CA GLY A 252 -17.02 -4.11 -0.99
C GLY A 252 -16.77 -2.70 -0.45
N ARG A 253 -17.64 -2.18 0.42
CA ARG A 253 -17.41 -0.88 1.07
C ARG A 253 -16.23 -0.91 2.05
N HIS A 254 -16.10 -1.97 2.84
CA HIS A 254 -14.96 -2.12 3.76
C HIS A 254 -13.64 -2.25 3.01
N VAL A 255 -13.60 -3.08 1.95
CA VAL A 255 -12.42 -3.25 1.10
C VAL A 255 -12.01 -1.93 0.47
N LEU A 256 -12.95 -1.18 -0.13
CA LEU A 256 -12.63 0.12 -0.72
C LEU A 256 -12.03 1.08 0.32
N ALA A 257 -12.64 1.17 1.51
CA ALA A 257 -12.15 2.02 2.58
C ALA A 257 -10.73 1.61 3.03
N ALA A 258 -10.48 0.31 3.17
CA ALA A 258 -9.16 -0.22 3.53
C ALA A 258 -8.11 0.07 2.46
N VAL A 259 -8.43 -0.12 1.17
CA VAL A 259 -7.51 0.19 0.06
C VAL A 259 -7.17 1.68 0.02
N VAL A 260 -8.16 2.56 0.23
CA VAL A 260 -7.93 4.01 0.28
C VAL A 260 -7.01 4.36 1.45
N ALA A 261 -7.29 3.84 2.65
CA ALA A 261 -6.50 4.09 3.85
C ALA A 261 -5.07 3.51 3.78
N ASP A 262 -4.88 2.39 3.09
CA ASP A 262 -3.59 1.70 3.01
C ASP A 262 -2.72 2.18 1.84
N VAL A 263 -3.34 2.51 0.71
CA VAL A 263 -2.64 2.77 -0.56
C VAL A 263 -2.68 4.23 -0.95
N LEU A 264 -3.74 4.98 -0.63
CA LEU A 264 -3.91 6.34 -1.18
C LEU A 264 -3.67 7.43 -0.14
N GLU A 265 -4.32 7.36 1.02
CA GLU A 265 -4.20 8.37 2.08
C GLU A 265 -2.79 8.58 2.62
N PRO A 266 -1.96 7.53 2.75
CA PRO A 266 -0.59 7.67 3.18
C PRO A 266 0.33 8.51 2.32
N HIS A 267 0.02 8.64 1.03
CA HIS A 267 0.95 9.18 0.06
C HIS A 267 0.62 10.64 -0.21
N ARG A 268 1.58 11.34 -0.82
CA ARG A 268 1.38 12.69 -1.32
C ARG A 268 0.27 12.74 -2.36
N LEU A 269 -0.29 13.94 -2.54
CA LEU A 269 -1.30 14.21 -3.55
C LEU A 269 -0.80 13.83 -4.97
N ALA A 270 0.51 13.92 -5.22
CA ALA A 270 1.16 13.43 -6.43
C ALA A 270 0.73 12.00 -6.81
N THR A 271 0.60 11.08 -5.85
CA THR A 271 0.28 9.67 -6.11
C THR A 271 -1.09 9.51 -6.74
N ILE A 272 -2.13 10.12 -6.15
CA ILE A 272 -3.49 10.03 -6.69
C ILE A 272 -3.62 10.80 -8.01
N LEU A 273 -2.89 11.91 -8.19
CA LEU A 273 -2.84 12.64 -9.46
C LEU A 273 -2.21 11.81 -10.56
N THR A 274 -1.13 11.08 -10.28
CA THR A 274 -0.49 10.19 -11.25
C THR A 274 -1.38 9.00 -11.60
N LEU A 275 -2.03 8.36 -10.61
CA LEU A 275 -3.03 7.31 -10.87
C LEU A 275 -4.16 7.79 -11.78
N HIS A 276 -4.67 9.00 -11.51
CA HIS A 276 -5.68 9.64 -12.34
C HIS A 276 -5.16 9.91 -13.76
N ALA A 277 -3.97 10.48 -13.91
CA ALA A 277 -3.35 10.75 -15.21
C ALA A 277 -3.14 9.46 -16.03
N GLU A 278 -2.74 8.35 -15.40
CA GLU A 278 -2.62 7.05 -16.05
C GLU A 278 -3.97 6.51 -16.56
N ALA A 279 -5.04 6.68 -15.77
CA ALA A 279 -6.39 6.27 -16.14
C ALA A 279 -6.98 7.15 -17.26
N VAL A 280 -6.73 8.46 -17.23
CA VAL A 280 -7.06 9.39 -18.32
C VAL A 280 -6.36 9.02 -19.61
N ARG A 281 -5.04 8.73 -19.56
CA ARG A 281 -4.25 8.34 -20.74
C ARG A 281 -4.82 7.09 -21.43
N ARG A 282 -5.41 6.18 -20.65
CA ARG A 282 -6.09 4.96 -21.11
C ARG A 282 -7.57 5.14 -21.41
N ARG A 283 -8.08 6.38 -21.32
CA ARG A 283 -9.47 6.75 -21.61
C ARG A 283 -10.49 6.08 -20.69
N LEU A 284 -10.09 5.77 -19.46
CA LEU A 284 -10.97 5.22 -18.43
C LEU A 284 -11.61 6.32 -17.58
N LEU A 285 -10.95 7.48 -17.47
CA LEU A 285 -11.47 8.67 -16.80
C LEU A 285 -11.43 9.89 -17.74
N PRO A 286 -12.34 10.86 -17.57
CA PRO A 286 -12.22 12.16 -18.24
C PRO A 286 -11.08 12.98 -17.65
N GLU A 287 -10.48 13.86 -18.44
CA GLU A 287 -9.57 14.89 -17.93
C GLU A 287 -10.32 15.81 -16.95
N VAL A 288 -9.70 16.08 -15.80
CA VAL A 288 -10.21 17.03 -14.80
C VAL A 288 -9.43 18.34 -14.95
N PRO A 289 -10.10 19.46 -15.27
CA PRO A 289 -9.43 20.76 -15.38
C PRO A 289 -8.83 21.25 -14.04
N GLY A 290 -7.67 21.90 -14.12
CA GLY A 290 -7.01 22.51 -12.96
C GLY A 290 -6.20 21.54 -12.10
N THR A 291 -5.96 20.30 -12.54
CA THR A 291 -5.10 19.34 -11.81
C THR A 291 -3.67 19.85 -11.65
N SER A 292 -3.17 20.65 -12.59
CA SER A 292 -1.86 21.32 -12.50
C SER A 292 -1.78 22.39 -11.42
N ASP A 293 -2.93 22.88 -10.92
CA ASP A 293 -2.99 23.95 -9.91
C ASP A 293 -2.99 23.36 -8.49
N LEU A 294 -3.05 22.02 -8.36
CA LEU A 294 -2.98 21.32 -7.09
C LEU A 294 -1.52 21.16 -6.66
N ASP A 295 -1.24 21.44 -5.39
CA ASP A 295 0.08 21.22 -4.81
C ASP A 295 0.32 19.71 -4.65
N ALA A 296 1.10 19.13 -5.56
CA ALA A 296 1.38 17.69 -5.55
C ALA A 296 2.24 17.26 -4.33
N SER A 297 2.90 18.21 -3.64
CA SER A 297 3.82 17.94 -2.55
C SER A 297 3.17 17.80 -1.17
N ILE A 298 1.90 18.18 -1.01
CA ILE A 298 1.18 17.99 0.27
C ILE A 298 0.55 16.61 0.35
N THR A 299 0.23 16.14 1.56
CA THR A 299 -0.48 14.86 1.73
C THR A 299 -1.92 14.93 1.20
N LEU A 300 -2.51 13.79 0.84
CA LEU A 300 -3.92 13.75 0.44
C LEU A 300 -4.85 14.28 1.55
N LEU A 301 -4.53 13.99 2.81
CA LEU A 301 -5.30 14.46 3.96
C LEU A 301 -5.26 15.98 4.10
N GLU A 302 -4.09 16.60 3.96
CA GLU A 302 -3.95 18.07 3.97
C GLU A 302 -4.69 18.69 2.78
N ALA A 303 -4.57 18.10 1.59
CA ALA A 303 -5.24 18.58 0.37
C ALA A 303 -6.77 18.61 0.50
N ARG A 304 -7.36 17.60 1.18
CA ARG A 304 -8.80 17.57 1.48
C ARG A 304 -9.25 18.74 2.35
N GLY A 305 -8.38 19.24 3.24
CA GLY A 305 -8.65 20.42 4.07
C GLY A 305 -8.96 21.68 3.24
N ALA A 306 -8.38 21.79 2.04
CA ALA A 306 -8.64 22.90 1.12
C ALA A 306 -9.95 22.76 0.33
N SER A 307 -10.56 21.57 0.30
CA SER A 307 -11.86 21.29 -0.35
C SER A 307 -11.96 21.77 -1.82
N SER A 308 -10.93 21.49 -2.63
CA SER A 308 -10.92 21.85 -4.05
C SER A 308 -11.90 20.99 -4.88
N PRO A 309 -12.77 21.60 -5.72
CA PRO A 309 -13.62 20.85 -6.65
C PRO A 309 -12.82 19.94 -7.60
N THR A 310 -11.62 20.36 -8.01
CA THR A 310 -10.71 19.57 -8.84
C THR A 310 -10.27 18.32 -8.10
N LEU A 311 -9.87 18.44 -6.82
CA LEU A 311 -9.46 17.29 -6.02
C LEU A 311 -10.60 16.29 -5.85
N LEU A 312 -11.80 16.77 -5.52
CA LEU A 312 -12.97 15.91 -5.35
C LEU A 312 -13.32 15.14 -6.64
N ALA A 313 -13.15 15.77 -7.81
CA ALA A 313 -13.37 15.11 -9.09
C ALA A 313 -12.31 14.03 -9.38
N VAL A 314 -11.04 14.30 -9.06
CA VAL A 314 -9.95 13.32 -9.16
C VAL A 314 -10.20 12.13 -8.23
N GLU A 315 -10.50 12.38 -6.95
CA GLU A 315 -10.80 11.33 -5.96
C GLU A 315 -12.00 10.49 -6.41
N ALA A 316 -13.09 11.13 -6.82
CA ALA A 316 -14.28 10.42 -7.29
C ALA A 316 -13.98 9.50 -8.50
N GLY A 317 -13.15 9.96 -9.44
CA GLY A 317 -12.74 9.17 -10.60
C GLY A 317 -11.90 7.96 -10.19
N VAL A 318 -10.83 8.17 -9.42
CA VAL A 318 -9.94 7.09 -8.97
C VAL A 318 -10.69 6.10 -8.10
N TYR A 319 -11.47 6.56 -7.12
CA TYR A 319 -12.25 5.69 -6.22
C TYR A 319 -13.36 4.96 -6.94
N GLY A 320 -13.92 5.55 -8.00
CA GLY A 320 -14.85 4.88 -8.90
C GLY A 320 -14.24 3.62 -9.51
N ILE A 321 -13.06 3.76 -10.12
CA ILE A 321 -12.31 2.62 -10.67
C ILE A 321 -12.00 1.57 -9.60
N VAL A 322 -11.46 1.97 -8.44
CA VAL A 322 -11.16 1.02 -7.36
C VAL A 322 -12.43 0.28 -6.93
N GLY A 323 -13.54 0.99 -6.75
CA GLY A 323 -14.82 0.40 -6.39
C GLY A 323 -15.36 -0.58 -7.44
N ASP A 324 -15.16 -0.29 -8.73
CA ASP A 324 -15.52 -1.22 -9.82
C ASP A 324 -14.65 -2.49 -9.79
N VAL A 325 -13.33 -2.35 -9.58
CA VAL A 325 -12.41 -3.49 -9.46
C VAL A 325 -12.76 -4.35 -8.24
N VAL A 326 -13.07 -3.74 -7.09
CA VAL A 326 -13.53 -4.44 -5.89
C VAL A 326 -14.80 -5.24 -6.17
N ARG A 327 -15.79 -4.65 -6.85
CA ARG A 327 -17.02 -5.35 -7.23
C ARG A 327 -16.74 -6.52 -8.16
N ALA A 328 -15.89 -6.33 -9.17
CA ALA A 328 -15.56 -7.37 -10.15
C ALA A 328 -14.81 -8.55 -9.51
N GLU A 329 -13.88 -8.29 -8.59
CA GLU A 329 -13.15 -9.34 -7.85
C GLU A 329 -14.06 -10.07 -6.86
N LEU A 330 -14.92 -9.37 -6.11
CA LEU A 330 -15.90 -10.00 -5.23
C LEU A 330 -16.84 -10.94 -5.99
N VAL A 331 -17.36 -10.53 -7.15
CA VAL A 331 -18.21 -11.39 -7.99
C VAL A 331 -17.47 -12.63 -8.48
N ARG A 332 -16.15 -12.58 -8.71
CA ARG A 332 -15.36 -13.75 -9.11
C ARG A 332 -15.14 -14.76 -7.98
N ARG A 333 -15.25 -14.33 -6.72
CA ARG A 333 -15.00 -15.16 -5.53
C ARG A 333 -16.26 -15.81 -4.95
N LEU A 334 -17.44 -15.35 -5.36
CA LEU A 334 -18.76 -15.84 -4.93
C LEU A 334 -19.37 -16.80 -5.94
#